data_AF-Q9C4M8-F1
#
_entry.id   AF-Q9C4M8-F1
#
_cell.length_a   1.000
_cell.length_b   1.000
_cell.length_c   1.000
_cell.angle_alpha   90.00
_cell.angle_beta   90.00
_cell.angle_gamma   90.00
#
_symmetry.space_group_name_H-M   'P 1'
#
loop_
_entity.id
_entity.type
_entity.pdbx_description
1 polymer ?
#
loop_
_entity_poly.entity_id
_entity_poly.type
_entity_poly.pdbx_seq_one_letter_code
_entity_poly.pdbx_strand_id
1 'polypeptide(L)'
;TTIIDDKMTRAPLLKCPDARRAREVAQWVEENLEYLQEKAVSKVTRHGKLRGVKPYIVGNNLYLRFEFETGDAMGMNMVTIASEEIMKVIEEHFPDVKYLALSGNLCVDKKPNAMNFINGRGKTVIAEAIIPREIVEKKLKTTPELIAEVNYRKNLVGSAQAGSYGFNAHFGNIVGAIFLATGQDEAQITEGSHGITLAEVTPEGDLYISITMPSL
;
A
#
# COMPACT_ATOMS: atom_id res chain seq x y z
N THR A 1 -2.92 3.29 -18.66
CA THR A 1 -2.54 3.17 -17.23
C THR A 1 -3.23 4.26 -16.46
N THR A 2 -3.68 3.94 -15.24
CA THR A 2 -4.44 4.83 -14.36
C THR A 2 -3.87 4.73 -12.95
N ILE A 3 -3.60 5.88 -12.31
CA ILE A 3 -3.27 5.94 -10.88
C ILE A 3 -4.58 6.06 -10.12
N ILE A 4 -4.86 5.08 -9.27
CA ILE A 4 -6.12 5.00 -8.50
C ILE A 4 -5.97 5.69 -7.14
N ASP A 5 -4.80 5.56 -6.51
CA ASP A 5 -4.52 6.15 -5.21
C ASP A 5 -3.03 6.51 -5.09
N ASP A 6 -2.73 7.51 -4.27
CA ASP A 6 -1.38 7.98 -3.98
C ASP A 6 -1.29 8.40 -2.51
N LYS A 7 -0.63 7.58 -1.70
CA LYS A 7 -0.43 7.86 -0.28
C LYS A 7 0.72 7.05 0.30
N MET A 8 1.64 7.69 1.02
CA MET A 8 2.60 6.98 1.85
C MET A 8 2.04 6.79 3.26
N THR A 9 2.43 5.70 3.93
CA THR A 9 1.88 5.36 5.25
C THR A 9 2.96 5.15 6.30
N ARG A 10 2.59 5.48 7.54
CA ARG A 10 3.36 5.18 8.74
C ARG A 10 2.39 4.81 9.86
N ALA A 11 2.72 3.77 10.62
CA ALA A 11 1.85 3.26 11.68
C ALA A 11 2.58 3.21 13.03
N PRO A 12 2.65 4.30 13.78
CA PRO A 12 3.13 4.29 15.16
C PRO A 12 2.24 3.44 16.08
N LEU A 13 2.87 2.96 17.16
CA LEU A 13 2.27 2.15 18.21
C LEU A 13 2.24 2.93 19.52
N LEU A 14 1.03 3.02 20.09
CA LEU A 14 0.74 3.51 21.42
C LEU A 14 0.37 2.35 22.35
N LYS A 15 0.79 2.46 23.61
CA LYS A 15 0.26 1.66 24.72
C LYS A 15 -0.65 2.54 25.58
N CYS A 16 -1.90 2.16 25.67
CA CYS A 16 -2.90 2.80 26.52
C CYS A 16 -3.02 2.05 27.86
N PRO A 17 -3.65 2.65 28.89
CA PRO A 17 -3.99 1.95 30.12
C PRO A 17 -4.92 0.77 29.89
N ASP A 18 -5.93 0.94 29.03
CA ASP A 18 -6.89 -0.09 28.65
C ASP A 18 -7.42 0.13 27.21
N ALA A 19 -8.25 -0.81 26.75
CA ALA A 19 -8.87 -0.75 25.42
C ALA A 19 -9.89 0.40 25.27
N ARG A 20 -10.48 0.89 26.37
CA ARG A 20 -11.45 2.00 26.34
C ARG A 20 -10.70 3.30 26.03
N ARG A 21 -9.58 3.55 26.71
CA ARG A 21 -8.69 4.68 26.42
C ARG A 21 -8.12 4.59 25.01
N ALA A 22 -7.73 3.40 24.54
CA ALA A 22 -7.31 3.23 23.15
C ALA A 22 -8.40 3.67 22.15
N ARG A 23 -9.67 3.33 22.40
CA ARG A 23 -10.80 3.76 21.58
C ARG A 23 -11.02 5.28 21.65
N GLU A 24 -10.95 5.86 22.85
CA GLU A 24 -11.07 7.32 23.05
C GLU A 24 -10.00 8.08 22.27
N VAL A 25 -8.74 7.64 22.32
CA VAL A 25 -7.63 8.23 21.58
C VAL A 25 -7.84 8.07 20.07
N ALA A 26 -8.21 6.88 19.60
CA ALA A 26 -8.46 6.63 18.18
C ALA A 26 -9.55 7.56 17.61
N GLN A 27 -10.69 7.65 18.30
CA GLN A 27 -11.79 8.52 17.91
C GLN A 27 -11.36 9.98 17.88
N TRP A 28 -10.63 10.44 18.91
CA TRP A 28 -10.13 11.81 18.94
C TRP A 28 -9.19 12.11 17.77
N VAL A 29 -8.26 11.21 17.42
CA VAL A 29 -7.35 11.40 16.28
C VAL A 29 -8.14 11.48 14.97
N GLU A 30 -9.13 10.62 14.76
CA GLU A 30 -10.00 10.62 13.57
C GLU A 30 -10.79 11.93 13.42
N GLU A 31 -11.29 12.48 14.54
CA GLU A 31 -12.07 13.72 14.56
C GLU A 31 -11.20 14.99 14.45
N ASN A 32 -9.89 14.90 14.67
CA ASN A 32 -8.98 16.06 14.77
C ASN A 32 -7.88 16.06 13.71
N LEU A 33 -8.09 15.46 12.54
CA LEU A 33 -7.08 15.39 11.47
C LEU A 33 -6.58 16.76 11.00
N GLU A 34 -7.47 17.76 10.84
CA GLU A 34 -7.08 19.13 10.45
C GLU A 34 -6.20 19.80 11.51
N TYR A 35 -6.58 19.64 12.78
CA TYR A 35 -5.78 20.12 13.91
C TYR A 35 -4.40 19.47 13.94
N LEU A 36 -4.33 18.15 13.72
CA LEU A 36 -3.05 17.41 13.65
C LEU A 36 -2.21 17.83 12.44
N GLN A 37 -2.83 18.10 11.29
CA GLN A 37 -2.16 18.68 10.13
C GLN A 37 -1.49 20.01 10.49
N GLU A 38 -2.25 20.94 11.09
CA GLU A 38 -1.74 22.28 11.43
C GLU A 38 -0.67 22.24 12.52
N LYS A 39 -0.90 21.48 13.60
CA LYS A 39 -0.04 21.50 14.79
C LYS A 39 1.22 20.65 14.67
N ALA A 40 1.20 19.61 13.85
CA ALA A 40 2.32 18.68 13.71
C ALA A 40 2.86 18.66 12.27
N VAL A 41 2.05 18.26 11.30
CA VAL A 41 2.53 17.94 9.94
C VAL A 41 3.08 19.17 9.21
N SER A 42 2.41 20.31 9.32
CA SER A 42 2.82 21.58 8.70
C SER A 42 4.15 22.13 9.23
N LYS A 43 4.64 21.65 10.38
CA LYS A 43 5.99 21.98 10.89
C LYS A 43 7.10 21.22 10.16
N VAL A 44 6.76 20.06 9.60
CA VAL A 44 7.70 19.12 8.97
C VAL A 44 7.80 19.37 7.46
N THR A 45 6.69 19.71 6.82
CA THR A 45 6.62 19.83 5.37
C THR A 45 5.62 20.89 4.94
N ARG A 46 5.93 21.54 3.81
CA ARG A 46 5.03 22.50 3.14
C ARG A 46 4.09 21.83 2.15
N HIS A 47 4.45 20.65 1.65
CA HIS A 47 3.75 19.97 0.56
C HIS A 47 3.08 18.67 0.99
N GLY A 48 3.49 18.09 2.13
CA GLY A 48 2.87 16.88 2.63
C GLY A 48 1.58 17.17 3.38
N LYS A 49 0.60 16.29 3.19
CA LYS A 49 -0.75 16.43 3.75
C LYS A 49 -1.16 15.13 4.42
N LEU A 50 -1.62 15.21 5.66
CA LEU A 50 -2.30 14.14 6.37
C LEU A 50 -3.68 13.95 5.74
N ARG A 51 -3.85 12.85 5.02
CA ARG A 51 -5.07 12.53 4.30
C ARG A 51 -6.08 11.80 5.19
N GLY A 52 -5.58 11.04 6.15
CA GLY A 52 -6.41 10.25 7.05
C GLY A 52 -5.59 9.38 8.00
N VAL A 53 -6.30 8.66 8.85
CA VAL A 53 -5.76 7.64 9.74
C VAL A 53 -6.67 6.43 9.72
N LYS A 54 -6.10 5.23 9.83
CA LYS A 54 -6.85 4.01 10.13
C LYS A 54 -6.35 3.43 11.46
N PRO A 55 -7.14 3.52 12.54
CA PRO A 55 -6.75 2.97 13.83
C PRO A 55 -6.97 1.46 13.88
N TYR A 56 -6.09 0.74 14.59
CA TYR A 56 -6.23 -0.67 14.91
C TYR A 56 -5.96 -0.87 16.40
N ILE A 57 -6.89 -1.49 17.11
CA ILE A 57 -6.79 -1.73 18.56
C ILE A 57 -6.62 -3.23 18.82
N VAL A 58 -5.58 -3.60 19.57
CA VAL A 58 -5.32 -4.98 19.99
C VAL A 58 -5.00 -4.98 21.49
N GLY A 59 -5.98 -5.31 22.30
CA GLY A 59 -5.88 -5.14 23.76
C GLY A 59 -5.71 -3.66 24.12
N ASN A 60 -4.65 -3.33 24.86
CA ASN A 60 -4.30 -1.95 25.18
C ASN A 60 -3.26 -1.34 24.22
N ASN A 61 -3.05 -1.96 23.05
CA ASN A 61 -2.23 -1.41 21.98
C ASN A 61 -3.13 -0.68 20.98
N LEU A 62 -2.71 0.53 20.59
CA LEU A 62 -3.33 1.29 19.52
C LEU A 62 -2.28 1.57 18.43
N TYR A 63 -2.56 1.10 17.21
CA TYR A 63 -1.77 1.39 16.04
C TYR A 63 -2.51 2.41 15.19
N LEU A 64 -1.86 3.53 14.86
CA LEU A 64 -2.46 4.60 14.07
C LEU A 64 -1.83 4.61 12.68
N ARG A 65 -2.44 3.93 11.70
CA ARG A 65 -1.92 3.92 10.33
C ARG A 65 -2.27 5.23 9.63
N PHE A 66 -1.39 6.21 9.75
CA PHE A 66 -1.54 7.50 9.08
C PHE A 66 -1.27 7.36 7.58
N GLU A 67 -2.06 8.09 6.79
CA GLU A 67 -1.98 8.17 5.33
C GLU A 67 -1.62 9.61 4.94
N PHE A 68 -0.54 9.78 4.17
CA PHE A 68 -0.04 11.09 3.78
C PHE A 68 0.14 11.22 2.27
N GLU A 69 -0.17 12.38 1.72
CA GLU A 69 0.31 12.83 0.41
C GLU A 69 1.76 13.32 0.57
N THR A 70 2.64 12.99 -0.38
CA THR A 70 4.09 13.23 -0.26
C THR A 70 4.70 13.99 -1.44
N GLY A 71 3.87 14.48 -2.36
CA GLY A 71 4.32 15.03 -3.64
C GLY A 71 5.06 13.98 -4.46
N ASP A 72 6.16 14.37 -5.09
CA ASP A 72 6.94 13.48 -5.95
C ASP A 72 7.94 12.59 -5.17
N ALA A 73 8.15 12.86 -3.89
CA ALA A 73 8.99 12.02 -3.05
C ALA A 73 8.25 10.72 -2.68
N MET A 74 8.97 9.60 -2.59
CA MET A 74 8.44 8.38 -1.93
C MET A 74 7.98 8.68 -0.50
N GLY A 75 8.68 9.60 0.18
CA GLY A 75 8.13 10.30 1.34
C GLY A 75 8.35 9.63 2.70
N MET A 76 9.06 8.50 2.77
CA MET A 76 9.27 7.75 4.02
C MET A 76 9.82 8.60 5.19
N ASN A 77 10.83 9.43 4.94
CA ASN A 77 11.41 10.29 5.98
C ASN A 77 10.39 11.34 6.45
N MET A 78 9.68 11.96 5.50
CA MET A 78 8.67 12.96 5.80
C MET A 78 7.55 12.37 6.66
N VAL A 79 6.95 11.24 6.25
CA VAL A 79 5.86 10.62 7.01
C VAL A 79 6.29 10.12 8.38
N THR A 80 7.57 9.76 8.53
CA THR A 80 8.13 9.33 9.82
C THR A 80 8.22 10.49 10.79
N ILE A 81 8.82 11.61 10.37
CA ILE A 81 8.95 12.81 11.21
C ILE A 81 7.57 13.42 11.49
N ALA A 82 6.69 13.48 10.49
CA ALA A 82 5.32 13.96 10.66
C ALA A 82 4.53 13.10 11.65
N SER A 83 4.65 11.77 11.57
CA SER A 83 4.01 10.88 12.54
C SER A 83 4.56 11.09 13.95
N GLU A 84 5.86 11.32 14.11
CA GLU A 84 6.47 11.58 15.42
C GLU A 84 5.93 12.87 16.05
N GLU A 85 5.80 13.94 15.27
CA GLU A 85 5.20 15.19 15.73
C GLU A 85 3.72 15.00 16.11
N ILE A 86 2.97 14.19 15.36
CA ILE A 86 1.59 13.83 15.74
C ILE A 86 1.58 13.06 17.07
N MET A 87 2.51 12.11 17.26
CA MET A 87 2.60 11.35 18.50
C MET A 87 2.84 12.24 19.72
N LYS A 88 3.70 13.26 19.60
CA LYS A 88 3.93 14.24 20.67
C LYS A 88 2.65 14.99 21.05
N VAL A 89 1.89 15.45 20.06
CA VAL A 89 0.59 16.12 20.30
C VAL A 89 -0.40 15.18 20.99
N ILE A 90 -0.42 13.90 20.62
CA ILE A 90 -1.29 12.90 21.26
C ILE A 90 -0.88 12.66 22.71
N GLU A 91 0.42 12.49 23.01
CA GLU A 91 0.89 12.29 24.38
C GLU A 91 0.67 13.52 25.28
N GLU A 92 0.75 14.74 24.73
CA GLU A 92 0.39 15.97 25.45
C GLU A 92 -1.10 16.02 25.80
N HIS A 93 -1.98 15.57 24.90
CA HIS A 93 -3.43 15.55 25.13
C HIS A 93 -3.87 14.38 26.02
N PHE A 94 -3.19 13.22 25.91
CA PHE A 94 -3.46 12.00 26.66
C PHE A 94 -2.22 11.55 27.44
N PRO A 95 -1.90 12.20 28.58
CA PRO A 95 -0.66 11.95 29.33
C PRO A 95 -0.58 10.56 29.97
N ASP A 96 -1.68 9.80 29.97
CA ASP A 96 -1.76 8.42 30.43
C ASP A 96 -1.44 7.37 29.35
N VAL A 97 -1.22 7.83 28.11
CA VAL A 97 -0.84 7.00 26.96
C VAL A 97 0.67 7.08 26.74
N LYS A 98 1.29 5.99 26.28
CA LYS A 98 2.72 5.93 25.99
C LYS A 98 2.98 5.59 24.52
N TYR A 99 3.72 6.45 23.84
CA TYR A 99 4.27 6.18 22.53
C TYR A 99 5.44 5.19 22.62
N LEU A 100 5.30 4.01 22.01
CA LEU A 100 6.29 2.92 22.12
C LEU A 100 7.22 2.84 20.92
N ALA A 101 6.70 3.00 19.71
CA ALA A 101 7.47 2.82 18.48
C ALA A 101 6.83 3.56 17.30
N LEU A 102 7.66 4.26 16.52
CA LEU A 102 7.22 4.99 15.32
C LEU A 102 6.73 4.05 14.21
N SER A 103 7.24 2.81 14.20
CA SER A 103 6.83 1.76 13.28
C SER A 103 6.38 0.53 14.06
N GLY A 104 5.08 0.42 14.30
CA GLY A 104 4.42 -0.75 14.88
C GLY A 104 4.12 -1.86 13.87
N ASN A 105 4.83 -1.90 12.74
CA ASN A 105 4.68 -2.88 11.65
C ASN A 105 3.28 -2.95 10.99
N LEU A 106 2.39 -1.98 11.24
CA LEU A 106 1.11 -1.84 10.52
C LEU A 106 1.14 -0.80 9.39
N CYS A 107 2.34 -0.33 9.00
CA CYS A 107 2.51 0.62 7.90
C CYS A 107 2.00 0.03 6.56
N VAL A 108 2.48 -1.11 6.06
CA VAL A 108 3.64 -1.94 6.45
C VAL A 108 4.78 -1.67 5.48
N ASP A 109 6.02 -1.55 5.94
CA ASP A 109 7.16 -1.21 5.06
C ASP A 109 8.14 -2.38 4.97
N LYS A 110 8.49 -2.84 3.76
CA LYS A 110 9.49 -3.89 3.48
C LYS A 110 9.16 -5.27 4.07
N LYS A 111 7.87 -5.59 4.28
CA LYS A 111 7.40 -6.93 4.68
C LYS A 111 6.16 -7.33 3.88
N PRO A 112 6.01 -8.61 3.49
CA PRO A 112 4.81 -9.09 2.82
C PRO A 112 3.61 -9.02 3.77
N ASN A 113 2.48 -8.49 3.29
CA ASN A 113 1.32 -8.23 4.15
C ASN A 113 0.03 -8.00 3.34
N ALA A 114 -1.11 -8.38 3.92
CA ALA A 114 -2.43 -8.10 3.36
C ALA A 114 -2.86 -6.62 3.47
N MET A 115 -2.29 -5.88 4.41
CA MET A 115 -2.71 -4.49 4.70
C MET A 115 -2.50 -3.56 3.52
N ASN A 116 -1.32 -3.63 2.88
CA ASN A 116 -0.99 -2.85 1.70
C ASN A 116 -1.74 -3.36 0.47
N PHE A 117 -1.99 -4.67 0.37
CA PHE A 117 -2.79 -5.23 -0.71
C PHE A 117 -4.23 -4.71 -0.72
N ILE A 118 -4.84 -4.57 0.47
CA ILE A 118 -6.24 -4.14 0.62
C ILE A 118 -6.37 -2.62 0.66
N ASN A 119 -5.51 -1.92 1.41
CA ASN A 119 -5.66 -0.49 1.67
C ASN A 119 -4.79 0.41 0.80
N GLY A 120 -3.87 -0.16 0.03
CA GLY A 120 -2.83 0.53 -0.71
C GLY A 120 -1.71 1.09 0.18
N ARG A 121 -0.57 1.40 -0.45
CA ARG A 121 0.58 2.15 0.10
C ARG A 121 1.51 2.57 -1.03
N GLY A 122 1.96 3.81 -1.07
CA GLY A 122 2.60 4.37 -2.25
C GLY A 122 1.56 4.63 -3.34
N LYS A 123 1.82 4.16 -4.55
CA LYS A 123 0.94 4.32 -5.70
C LYS A 123 0.11 3.04 -5.91
N THR A 124 -1.20 3.18 -6.01
CA THR A 124 -2.09 2.14 -6.53
C THR A 124 -2.24 2.36 -8.04
N VAL A 125 -1.79 1.42 -8.86
CA VAL A 125 -1.73 1.57 -10.32
C VAL A 125 -2.45 0.42 -11.02
N ILE A 126 -3.23 0.75 -12.05
CA ILE A 126 -3.81 -0.23 -12.98
C ILE A 126 -3.29 0.05 -14.39
N ALA A 127 -2.81 -0.98 -15.08
CA ALA A 127 -2.47 -0.92 -16.50
C ALA A 127 -3.20 -2.05 -17.24
N GLU A 128 -3.75 -1.75 -18.40
CA GLU A 128 -4.53 -2.70 -19.20
C GLU A 128 -4.29 -2.50 -20.70
N ALA A 129 -4.50 -3.56 -21.46
CA ALA A 129 -4.39 -3.58 -22.91
C ALA A 129 -5.30 -4.63 -23.53
N ILE A 130 -5.70 -4.39 -24.77
CA ILE A 130 -6.25 -5.41 -25.66
C ILE A 130 -5.17 -5.76 -26.69
N ILE A 131 -4.82 -7.04 -26.77
CA ILE A 131 -3.81 -7.57 -27.69
C ILE A 131 -4.55 -8.38 -28.76
N PRO A 132 -4.49 -7.96 -30.05
CA PRO A 132 -5.16 -8.68 -31.11
C PRO A 132 -4.72 -10.15 -31.21
N ARG A 133 -5.65 -11.08 -31.48
CA ARG A 133 -5.36 -12.52 -31.62
C ARG A 133 -4.17 -12.78 -32.55
N GLU A 134 -4.15 -12.10 -33.69
CA GLU A 134 -3.08 -12.25 -34.68
C GLU A 134 -1.70 -11.95 -34.06
N ILE A 135 -1.61 -10.94 -33.19
CA ILE A 135 -0.38 -10.60 -32.48
C ILE A 135 -0.04 -11.68 -31.44
N VAL A 136 -1.03 -12.17 -30.70
CA VAL A 136 -0.84 -13.27 -29.73
C VAL A 136 -0.28 -14.51 -30.44
N GLU A 137 -0.88 -14.93 -31.55
CA GLU A 137 -0.45 -16.11 -32.31
C GLU A 137 0.90 -15.89 -32.99
N LYS A 138 1.10 -14.76 -33.67
CA LYS A 138 2.32 -14.49 -34.45
C LYS A 138 3.51 -14.13 -33.58
N LYS A 139 3.32 -13.44 -32.46
CA LYS A 139 4.43 -12.93 -31.62
C LYS A 139 4.59 -13.72 -30.33
N LEU A 140 3.50 -14.00 -29.62
CA LEU A 140 3.53 -14.74 -28.35
C LEU A 140 3.47 -16.27 -28.55
N LYS A 141 3.19 -16.74 -29.77
CA LYS A 141 3.20 -18.16 -30.16
C LYS A 141 2.24 -19.01 -29.33
N THR A 142 1.10 -18.45 -29.01
CA THR A 142 0.02 -19.07 -28.21
C THR A 142 -1.33 -18.52 -28.65
N THR A 143 -2.41 -18.83 -27.94
CA THR A 143 -3.74 -18.25 -28.18
C THR A 143 -4.24 -17.43 -26.98
N PRO A 144 -5.15 -16.47 -27.18
CA PRO A 144 -5.81 -15.74 -26.10
C PRO A 144 -6.43 -16.66 -25.03
N GLU A 145 -7.07 -17.75 -25.46
CA GLU A 145 -7.71 -18.73 -24.57
C GLU A 145 -6.69 -19.40 -23.65
N LEU A 146 -5.55 -19.85 -24.20
CA LEU A 146 -4.53 -20.52 -23.40
C LEU A 146 -3.88 -19.55 -22.40
N ILE A 147 -3.71 -18.28 -22.76
CA ILE A 147 -3.23 -17.26 -21.82
C ILE A 147 -4.24 -17.04 -20.68
N ALA A 148 -5.52 -16.87 -21.00
CA ALA A 148 -6.57 -16.68 -20.00
C ALA A 148 -6.67 -17.88 -19.04
N GLU A 149 -6.62 -19.10 -19.59
CA GLU A 149 -6.65 -20.35 -18.82
C GLU A 149 -5.43 -20.50 -17.90
N VAL A 150 -4.23 -20.22 -18.41
CA VAL A 150 -3.00 -20.25 -17.60
C VAL A 150 -3.04 -19.16 -16.52
N ASN A 151 -3.53 -17.96 -16.84
CA ASN A 151 -3.67 -16.89 -15.85
C ASN A 151 -4.61 -17.32 -14.71
N TYR A 152 -5.78 -17.86 -15.04
CA TYR A 152 -6.72 -18.36 -14.05
C TYR A 152 -6.11 -19.45 -13.16
N ARG A 153 -5.55 -20.50 -13.77
CA ARG A 153 -5.03 -21.65 -13.02
C ARG A 153 -3.75 -21.32 -12.23
N LYS A 154 -2.83 -20.55 -12.82
CA LYS A 154 -1.53 -20.24 -12.22
C LYS A 154 -1.58 -19.03 -11.30
N ASN A 155 -1.99 -17.88 -11.83
CA ASN A 155 -1.92 -16.61 -11.11
C ASN A 155 -3.04 -16.48 -10.08
N LEU A 156 -4.22 -17.06 -10.33
CA LEU A 156 -5.34 -17.01 -9.39
C LEU A 156 -5.40 -18.24 -8.49
N VAL A 157 -5.76 -19.41 -9.04
CA VAL A 157 -5.98 -20.63 -8.24
C VAL A 157 -4.70 -21.09 -7.53
N GLY A 158 -3.57 -21.14 -8.25
CA GLY A 158 -2.28 -21.51 -7.66
C GLY A 158 -1.83 -20.57 -6.53
N SER A 159 -1.92 -19.26 -6.75
CA SER A 159 -1.57 -18.25 -5.75
C SER A 159 -2.50 -18.28 -4.53
N ALA A 160 -3.80 -18.52 -4.75
CA ALA A 160 -4.77 -18.69 -3.67
C ALA A 160 -4.41 -19.90 -2.78
N GLN A 161 -4.11 -21.05 -3.41
CA GLN A 161 -3.68 -22.25 -2.68
C GLN A 161 -2.39 -22.02 -1.88
N ALA A 162 -1.51 -21.15 -2.36
CA ALA A 162 -0.25 -20.82 -1.70
C ALA A 162 -0.36 -19.75 -0.59
N GLY A 163 -1.54 -19.13 -0.41
CA GLY A 163 -1.69 -17.98 0.50
C GLY A 163 -0.85 -16.78 0.07
N SER A 164 -0.62 -16.62 -1.24
CA SER A 164 0.24 -15.58 -1.82
C SER A 164 -0.45 -14.21 -1.85
N TYR A 165 0.35 -13.13 -1.85
CA TYR A 165 -0.09 -11.76 -2.18
C TYR A 165 0.33 -11.34 -3.60
N GLY A 166 1.09 -12.18 -4.30
CA GLY A 166 1.44 -12.02 -5.70
C GLY A 166 0.57 -12.93 -6.56
N PHE A 167 -0.58 -12.43 -7.00
CA PHE A 167 -1.47 -13.09 -7.97
C PHE A 167 -1.02 -12.75 -9.39
N ASN A 168 0.27 -12.96 -9.66
CA ASN A 168 0.95 -12.57 -10.89
C ASN A 168 2.05 -13.58 -11.24
N ALA A 169 2.67 -13.40 -12.41
CA ALA A 169 3.75 -14.27 -12.83
C ALA A 169 5.10 -13.88 -12.22
N HIS A 170 5.51 -12.61 -12.37
CA HIS A 170 6.86 -12.17 -12.02
C HIS A 170 6.98 -10.65 -11.82
N PHE A 171 6.01 -9.98 -11.20
CA PHE A 171 6.08 -8.53 -10.97
C PHE A 171 7.39 -8.12 -10.29
N GLY A 172 7.84 -8.90 -9.29
CA GLY A 172 9.11 -8.66 -8.60
C GLY A 172 10.33 -8.55 -9.52
N ASN A 173 10.38 -9.28 -10.64
CA ASN A 173 11.49 -9.18 -11.60
C ASN A 173 11.53 -7.80 -12.27
N ILE A 174 10.37 -7.32 -12.75
CA ILE A 174 10.28 -6.05 -13.47
C ILE A 174 10.46 -4.88 -12.51
N VAL A 175 9.79 -4.93 -11.36
CA VAL A 175 9.93 -3.93 -10.30
C VAL A 175 11.37 -3.84 -9.83
N GLY A 176 12.01 -4.98 -9.54
CA GLY A 176 13.40 -5.00 -9.09
C GLY A 176 14.36 -4.42 -10.11
N ALA A 177 14.22 -4.78 -11.39
CA ALA A 177 15.06 -4.24 -12.45
C ALA A 177 14.92 -2.71 -12.58
N ILE A 178 13.68 -2.19 -12.57
CA ILE A 178 13.42 -0.75 -12.67
C ILE A 178 13.90 -0.02 -11.41
N PHE A 179 13.62 -0.55 -10.22
CA PHE A 179 14.01 0.06 -8.94
C PHE A 179 15.52 0.22 -8.87
N LEU A 180 16.28 -0.83 -9.17
CA LEU A 180 17.74 -0.78 -9.20
C LEU A 180 18.27 0.19 -10.27
N ALA A 181 17.69 0.18 -11.47
CA ALA A 181 18.11 1.07 -12.55
C ALA A 181 17.82 2.55 -12.27
N THR A 182 16.83 2.85 -11.43
CA THR A 182 16.37 4.22 -11.15
C THR A 182 16.66 4.67 -9.71
N GLY A 183 17.48 3.92 -8.96
CA GLY A 183 17.91 4.28 -7.61
C GLY A 183 16.81 4.29 -6.55
N GLN A 184 15.79 3.45 -6.70
CA GLN A 184 14.75 3.24 -5.69
C GLN A 184 15.22 2.28 -4.59
N ASP A 185 14.48 2.22 -3.47
CA ASP A 185 14.80 1.35 -2.34
C ASP A 185 14.47 -0.11 -2.67
N GLU A 186 15.49 -0.95 -2.82
CA GLU A 186 15.38 -2.33 -3.25
C GLU A 186 14.58 -3.21 -2.28
N ALA A 187 14.55 -2.87 -0.99
CA ALA A 187 13.79 -3.64 -0.01
C ALA A 187 12.27 -3.48 -0.19
N GLN A 188 11.84 -2.40 -0.87
CA GLN A 188 10.42 -2.15 -1.20
C GLN A 188 9.93 -2.96 -2.42
N ILE A 189 10.81 -3.70 -3.12
CA ILE A 189 10.39 -4.72 -4.10
C ILE A 189 9.40 -5.71 -3.46
N THR A 190 9.57 -5.99 -2.16
CA THR A 190 8.65 -6.82 -1.36
C THR A 190 7.20 -6.39 -1.54
N GLU A 191 6.93 -5.08 -1.53
CA GLU A 191 5.58 -4.53 -1.63
C GLU A 191 5.19 -4.24 -3.08
N GLY A 192 6.11 -3.75 -3.90
CA GLY A 192 5.88 -3.52 -5.32
C GLY A 192 5.60 -4.81 -6.10
N SER A 193 5.98 -5.98 -5.55
CA SER A 193 5.67 -7.28 -6.15
C SER A 193 4.23 -7.77 -5.89
N HIS A 194 3.48 -7.10 -5.01
CA HIS A 194 2.07 -7.40 -4.77
C HIS A 194 1.22 -7.03 -5.99
N GLY A 195 0.15 -7.78 -6.21
CA GLY A 195 -0.85 -7.41 -7.20
C GLY A 195 -1.45 -8.59 -7.94
N ILE A 196 -2.36 -8.26 -8.85
CA ILE A 196 -3.19 -9.21 -9.58
C ILE A 196 -2.97 -9.00 -11.09
N THR A 197 -2.80 -10.10 -11.82
CA THR A 197 -2.93 -10.13 -13.28
C THR A 197 -4.28 -10.75 -13.64
N LEU A 198 -5.07 -10.05 -14.45
CA LEU A 198 -6.29 -10.58 -15.07
C LEU A 198 -6.05 -10.75 -16.57
N ALA A 199 -6.69 -11.77 -17.14
CA ALA A 199 -6.62 -12.07 -18.56
C ALA A 199 -7.94 -12.71 -18.99
N GLU A 200 -8.54 -12.17 -20.05
CA GLU A 200 -9.86 -12.57 -20.55
C GLU A 200 -9.85 -12.54 -22.08
N VAL A 201 -10.67 -13.39 -22.70
CA VAL A 201 -10.89 -13.36 -24.16
C VAL A 201 -12.04 -12.42 -24.45
N THR A 202 -11.83 -11.42 -25.30
CA THR A 202 -12.88 -10.46 -25.68
C THR A 202 -13.92 -11.13 -26.60
N PRO A 203 -15.11 -10.53 -26.79
CA PRO A 203 -16.11 -11.05 -27.73
C PRO A 203 -15.59 -11.22 -29.17
N GLU A 204 -14.63 -10.39 -29.58
CA GLU A 204 -13.96 -10.43 -30.89
C GLU A 204 -12.89 -11.53 -30.98
N GLY A 205 -12.61 -12.21 -29.86
CA GLY A 205 -11.59 -13.25 -29.75
C GLY A 205 -10.18 -12.71 -29.48
N ASP A 206 -10.02 -11.44 -29.10
CA ASP A 206 -8.74 -10.87 -28.72
C ASP A 206 -8.42 -11.12 -27.24
N LEU A 207 -7.20 -10.80 -26.80
CA LEU A 207 -6.80 -10.94 -25.40
C LEU A 207 -6.91 -9.59 -24.69
N TYR A 208 -7.84 -9.46 -23.74
CA TYR A 208 -7.74 -8.43 -22.70
C TYR A 208 -6.78 -8.90 -21.61
N ILE A 209 -5.86 -8.04 -21.21
CA ILE A 209 -4.94 -8.29 -20.08
C ILE A 209 -4.80 -7.03 -19.24
N SER A 210 -4.81 -7.20 -17.92
CA SER A 210 -4.56 -6.11 -16.99
C SER A 210 -3.72 -6.52 -15.80
N ILE A 211 -3.06 -5.53 -15.21
CA ILE A 211 -2.34 -5.64 -13.96
C ILE A 211 -2.86 -4.58 -12.99
N THR A 212 -2.99 -4.98 -11.73
CA THR A 212 -3.31 -4.08 -10.62
C THR A 212 -2.23 -4.23 -9.56
N MET A 213 -1.52 -3.14 -9.28
CA MET A 213 -0.44 -3.05 -8.31
C MET A 213 -0.87 -2.10 -7.19
N PRO A 214 -1.30 -2.60 -6.02
CA PRO A 214 -1.87 -1.76 -4.97
C PRO A 214 -0.82 -1.03 -4.12
N SER A 215 0.45 -1.43 -4.20
CA SER A 215 1.48 -0.89 -3.34
C SER A 215 2.83 -0.71 -4.01
N LEU A 216 2.86 0.10 -5.08
CA LEU A 216 4.08 0.46 -5.80
C LEU A 216 4.82 1.63 -5.12
#